data_AF-A0A2V9WCP9-F1
#
_entry.id   AF-A0A2V9WCP9-F1
#
_cell.length_a   1.000
_cell.length_b   1.000
_cell.length_c   1.000
_cell.angle_alpha   90.00
_cell.angle_beta   90.00
_cell.angle_gamma   90.00
#
_symmetry.space_group_name_H-M   'P 1'
#
loop_
_entity.id
_entity.type
_entity.pdbx_description
1 polymer ?
#
loop_
_entity_poly.entity_id
_entity_poly.type
_entity_poly.pdbx_seq_one_letter_code
_entity_poly.pdbx_strand_id
1 'polypeptide(L)'
;MAMGARKAVVDLTEKDREQWLSIPFTGCDGVTKTGQEWVRRGLLRATIVTAPAAGTALEILAKADRTLIPPRSFPAVEELRGKSHSASGQ
;
A
#
# COMPACT_ATOMS: atom_id res chain seq x y z
N MET A 1 3.57 -1.66 3.55
CA MET A 1 4.99 -1.42 3.92
C MET A 1 5.27 -1.63 5.40
N ALA A 2 4.60 -0.92 6.32
CA ALA A 2 4.88 -0.96 7.77
C ALA A 2 4.94 -2.37 8.39
N MET A 3 3.95 -3.23 8.11
CA MET A 3 3.95 -4.62 8.61
C MET A 3 5.05 -5.49 7.99
N GLY A 4 5.48 -5.19 6.76
CA GLY A 4 6.62 -5.85 6.15
C GLY A 4 7.92 -5.50 6.87
N ALA A 5 8.12 -4.22 7.18
CA ALA A 5 9.27 -3.77 7.99
C ALA A 5 9.26 -4.43 9.37
N ARG A 6 8.11 -4.47 10.05
CA ARG A 6 7.98 -5.15 11.35
C ARG A 6 8.30 -6.64 11.27
N LYS A 7 7.86 -7.33 10.21
CA LYS A 7 8.13 -8.76 10.00
C LYS A 7 9.62 -9.02 9.76
N ALA A 8 10.30 -8.18 8.97
CA ALA A 8 11.73 -8.33 8.70
C ALA A 8 12.61 -8.23 9.96
N VAL A 9 12.15 -7.48 10.97
CA VAL A 9 12.85 -7.36 12.26
C VAL A 9 12.77 -8.66 13.09
N VAL A 10 11.79 -9.53 12.84
CA VAL A 10 11.62 -10.79 13.57
C VAL A 10 12.78 -11.76 13.31
N ASP A 11 13.38 -11.70 12.12
CA ASP A 11 14.43 -12.61 11.68
C ASP A 11 15.85 -12.16 12.11
N LEU A 12 15.96 -11.08 12.90
CA LEU A 12 17.23 -10.57 13.42
C LEU A 12 17.70 -11.32 14.67
N THR A 13 18.96 -11.09 15.06
CA THR A 13 19.49 -11.56 16.35
C THR A 13 18.65 -11.02 17.51
N GLU A 14 18.63 -11.68 18.67
CA GLU A 14 17.80 -11.23 19.81
C GLU A 14 18.09 -9.80 20.23
N LYS A 15 19.37 -9.42 20.27
CA LYS A 15 19.83 -8.06 20.62
C LYS A 15 19.32 -7.03 19.62
N ASP A 16 19.47 -7.30 18.33
CA ASP A 16 19.03 -6.36 17.29
C ASP A 16 17.50 -6.30 17.24
N ARG A 17 16.83 -7.45 17.33
CA ARG A 17 15.37 -7.55 17.35
C ARG A 17 14.78 -6.71 18.48
N GLU A 18 15.30 -6.81 19.70
CA GLU A 18 14.80 -6.03 20.84
C GLU A 18 14.95 -4.52 20.60
N GLN A 19 16.12 -4.09 20.14
CA GLN A 19 16.38 -2.71 19.77
C GLN A 19 15.39 -2.21 18.71
N TRP A 20 15.22 -2.94 17.60
CA TRP A 20 14.38 -2.50 16.48
C TRP A 20 12.88 -2.62 16.77
N LEU A 21 12.44 -3.60 17.56
CA LEU A 21 11.02 -3.72 17.95
C LEU A 21 10.60 -2.65 18.97
N SER A 22 11.54 -2.05 19.70
CA SER A 22 11.26 -0.92 20.60
C SER A 22 10.87 0.36 19.86
N ILE A 23 11.26 0.48 18.58
CA ILE A 23 10.96 1.66 17.76
C ILE A 23 9.50 1.61 17.29
N PRO A 24 8.74 2.71 17.43
CA PRO A 24 7.37 2.76 16.93
C PRO A 24 7.27 2.59 15.41
N PHE A 25 6.43 1.66 14.97
CA PHE A 25 6.09 1.50 13.54
C PHE A 25 4.86 2.35 13.20
N THR A 26 4.91 3.08 12.09
CA THR A 26 3.79 3.89 11.58
C THR A 26 3.34 3.42 10.21
N GLY A 27 2.06 3.67 9.87
CA GLY A 27 1.45 3.25 8.60
C GLY A 27 0.80 4.38 7.79
N CYS A 28 0.38 4.01 6.58
CA CYS A 28 -0.38 4.83 5.62
C CYS A 28 -1.66 4.07 5.21
N ASP A 29 -2.56 4.74 4.50
CA ASP A 29 -3.87 4.31 4.00
C ASP A 29 -4.95 4.16 5.08
N GLY A 30 -4.60 3.58 6.23
CA GLY A 30 -5.51 3.52 7.37
C GLY A 30 -6.80 2.75 7.09
N VAL A 31 -6.73 1.71 6.25
CA VAL A 31 -7.88 0.85 5.94
C VAL A 31 -8.40 0.19 7.22
N THR A 32 -9.72 0.15 7.40
CA THR A 32 -10.39 -0.25 8.66
C THR A 32 -9.96 -1.62 9.18
N LYS A 33 -9.84 -2.62 8.28
CA LYS A 33 -9.47 -4.00 8.62
C LYS A 33 -7.97 -4.25 8.74
N THR A 34 -7.14 -3.27 8.39
CA THR A 34 -5.67 -3.40 8.44
C THR A 34 -5.07 -2.25 9.24
N GLY A 35 -4.73 -1.12 8.62
CA GLY A 35 -4.01 -0.01 9.26
C GLY A 35 -4.61 0.41 10.61
N GLN A 36 -5.92 0.63 10.69
CA GLN A 36 -6.58 1.02 11.94
C GLN A 36 -6.62 -0.13 12.96
N GLU A 37 -6.87 -1.35 12.50
CA GLU A 37 -6.88 -2.54 13.37
C GLU A 37 -5.49 -2.83 13.95
N TRP A 38 -4.43 -2.64 13.16
CA TRP A 38 -3.06 -2.78 13.62
C TRP A 38 -2.68 -1.72 14.66
N VAL A 39 -3.24 -0.51 14.57
CA VAL A 39 -3.12 0.49 15.64
C VAL A 39 -3.86 0.03 16.89
N ARG A 40 -5.12 -0.43 16.78
CA ARG A 40 -5.90 -0.94 17.91
C ARG A 40 -5.22 -2.10 18.63
N ARG A 41 -4.54 -2.97 17.88
CA ARG A 41 -3.78 -4.12 18.40
C ARG A 41 -2.37 -3.78 18.88
N GLY A 42 -1.94 -2.53 18.81
CA GLY A 42 -0.59 -2.11 19.20
C GLY A 42 0.54 -2.60 18.29
N LEU A 43 0.22 -3.10 17.09
CA LEU A 43 1.21 -3.51 16.09
C LEU A 43 1.81 -2.31 15.35
N LEU A 44 1.00 -1.25 15.19
CA LEU A 44 1.44 0.08 14.75
C LEU A 44 1.15 1.09 15.85
N ARG A 45 1.98 2.13 15.94
CA ARG A 45 1.75 3.26 16.84
C ARG A 45 0.68 4.20 16.31
N ALA A 46 0.66 4.40 14.99
CA ALA A 46 -0.28 5.26 14.31
C ALA A 46 -0.37 4.88 12.82
N THR A 47 -1.46 5.28 12.17
CA THR A 47 -1.61 5.23 10.71
C THR A 47 -2.31 6.49 10.22
N ILE A 48 -1.87 7.02 9.08
CA ILE A 48 -2.63 8.05 8.39
C ILE A 48 -3.83 7.41 7.70
N VAL A 49 -5.02 7.96 7.91
CA VAL A 49 -6.23 7.61 7.15
C VAL A 49 -6.30 8.56 5.96
N THR A 50 -6.13 8.03 4.75
CA THR A 50 -6.25 8.83 3.53
C THR A 50 -7.72 8.97 3.15
N ALA A 51 -8.17 10.21 2.92
CA ALA A 51 -9.51 10.45 2.43
C ALA A 51 -9.68 9.85 1.02
N PRO A 52 -10.85 9.28 0.68
CA PRO A 52 -11.11 8.80 -0.67
C PRO A 52 -10.96 9.93 -1.71
N ALA A 53 -10.01 9.78 -2.64
CA ALA A 53 -9.77 10.79 -3.69
C ALA A 53 -10.81 10.74 -4.83
N ALA A 54 -11.64 9.71 -4.88
CA ALA A 54 -12.57 9.46 -5.99
C ALA A 54 -13.57 10.61 -6.20
N GLY A 55 -14.12 11.19 -5.12
CA GLY A 55 -15.06 12.31 -5.22
C GLY A 55 -14.41 13.55 -5.86
N THR A 56 -13.25 13.97 -5.32
CA THR A 56 -12.47 15.09 -5.87
C THR A 56 -12.06 14.84 -7.32
N ALA A 57 -11.67 13.61 -7.67
CA ALA A 57 -11.32 13.27 -9.05
C ALA A 57 -12.51 13.43 -10.01
N LEU A 58 -13.71 12.99 -9.61
CA LEU A 58 -14.93 13.18 -10.41
C LEU A 58 -15.30 14.66 -10.56
N GLU A 59 -15.12 15.46 -9.53
CA GLU A 59 -15.34 16.91 -9.61
C GLU A 59 -14.37 17.59 -10.58
N ILE A 60 -13.09 17.20 -10.55
CA ILE A 60 -12.08 17.69 -11.49
C ILE A 60 -12.45 17.27 -12.91
N LEU A 61 -12.86 16.01 -13.11
CA LEU A 61 -13.28 15.49 -14.41
C LEU A 61 -14.50 16.26 -14.96
N ALA A 62 -15.50 16.54 -14.13
CA ALA A 62 -16.69 17.28 -14.53
C ALA A 62 -16.37 18.74 -14.93
N LYS A 63 -15.32 19.33 -14.35
CA LYS A 63 -14.86 20.70 -14.64
C LYS A 63 -13.86 20.79 -15.79
N ALA A 64 -13.27 19.66 -16.20
CA ALA A 64 -12.27 19.65 -17.26
C ALA A 64 -12.95 19.87 -18.63
N ASP A 65 -12.71 21.03 -19.25
CA ASP A 65 -13.13 21.30 -20.62
C ASP A 65 -12.23 20.52 -21.61
N ARG A 66 -12.68 19.32 -21.98
CA ARG A 66 -12.25 18.48 -23.13
C ARG A 66 -10.75 18.19 -23.35
N THR A 67 -9.83 18.58 -22.47
CA THR A 67 -8.43 18.10 -22.49
C THR A 67 -8.32 16.67 -21.96
N LEU A 68 -8.89 15.73 -22.69
CA LEU A 68 -8.79 14.29 -22.43
C LEU A 68 -7.48 13.77 -23.04
N ILE A 69 -6.43 13.66 -22.24
CA ILE A 69 -5.29 12.80 -22.60
C ILE A 69 -5.83 11.36 -22.57
N PRO A 70 -5.79 10.61 -23.69
CA PRO A 70 -6.27 9.24 -23.70
C PRO A 70 -5.45 8.40 -22.71
N PRO A 71 -6.09 7.58 -21.85
CA PRO A 71 -5.37 6.73 -20.92
C PRO A 71 -4.46 5.77 -21.70
N ARG A 72 -3.21 5.62 -21.25
CA ARG A 72 -2.25 4.66 -21.81
C ARG A 72 -1.86 3.67 -20.74
N SER A 73 -1.83 2.39 -21.09
CA SER A 73 -1.34 1.33 -20.21
C SER A 73 0.18 1.39 -20.07
N PHE A 74 0.70 1.11 -18.86
CA PHE A 74 2.11 0.81 -18.65
C PHE A 74 2.23 -0.47 -17.80
N PRO A 75 2.85 -1.55 -18.32
CA PRO A 75 3.38 -1.69 -19.69
C PRO A 75 2.27 -1.69 -20.77
N ALA A 76 2.64 -1.62 -22.06
CA ALA A 76 1.67 -1.64 -23.16
C ALA A 76 0.81 -2.93 -23.14
N VAL A 77 -0.42 -2.87 -23.65
CA VAL A 77 -1.38 -3.99 -23.58
C VAL A 77 -0.84 -5.23 -24.31
N GLU A 78 -0.09 -5.00 -25.38
CA GLU A 78 0.59 -6.00 -26.19
C GLU A 78 1.66 -6.75 -25.38
N GLU A 79 2.38 -6.04 -24.51
CA GLU A 79 3.41 -6.63 -23.63
C GLU A 79 2.80 -7.48 -22.51
N LEU A 80 1.56 -7.17 -22.09
CA LEU A 80 0.82 -7.96 -21.11
C LEU A 80 0.36 -9.31 -21.69
N ARG A 81 0.04 -9.37 -22.98
CA ARG A 81 -0.44 -10.59 -23.65
C ARG A 81 0.62 -11.70 -23.71
N GLY A 82 1.90 -11.35 -23.69
CA GLY A 82 3.02 -12.31 -23.71
C GLY A 82 3.36 -12.91 -22.35
N LYS A 83 2.79 -12.40 -21.25
CA LYS A 83 3.00 -12.88 -19.88
C LYS A 83 1.75 -13.56 -19.36
N SER A 84 1.31 -14.63 -20.00
CA SER A 84 0.41 -15.56 -19.33
C SER A 84 1.12 -16.03 -18.04
N HIS A 85 0.46 -15.86 -16.89
CA HIS A 85 0.94 -16.45 -15.65
C HIS A 85 1.09 -17.96 -15.87
N SER A 86 2.33 -18.43 -16.01
CA SER A 86 2.63 -19.80 -15.66
C SER A 86 2.34 -19.92 -14.17
N ALA A 87 1.16 -20.44 -13.84
CA ALA A 87 0.88 -20.92 -12.50
C ALA A 87 1.85 -22.06 -12.22
N SER A 88 3.02 -21.74 -11.68
CA SER A 88 3.92 -22.70 -11.05
C SER A 88 3.31 -23.08 -9.70
N GLY A 89 2.36 -24.02 -9.72
CA GLY A 89 2.03 -24.79 -8.54
C GLY A 89 3.16 -25.79 -8.27
N GLN A 90 3.77 -25.66 -7.10
CA GLN A 90 4.40 -26.76 -6.36
C GLN A 90 3.88 -26.69 -4.93
#